data_AF-A0A4S2M4W0-F1
#
_entry.id   AF-A0A4S2M4W0-F1
#
_cell.length_a   1.000
_cell.length_b   1.000
_cell.length_c   1.000
_cell.angle_alpha   90.00
_cell.angle_beta   90.00
_cell.angle_gamma   90.00
#
_symmetry.space_group_name_H-M   'P 1'
#
loop_
_entity.id
_entity.type
_entity.pdbx_description
1 polymer ?
#
loop_
_entity_poly.entity_id
_entity_poly.type
_entity_poly.pdbx_seq_one_letter_code
_entity_poly.pdbx_strand_id
1 'polypeptide(L)'
;MASSPPVIRPIVRKRNTIDAFLHYFHFRAAMKLANMDALLDGLFTNAVPKASILHFADVCAGPGGFSEYLLWRRCNASSLSSCARDSGEENSTQKDSTVPQLNAKGFGLTLIGSCDFRESDFLAGPCEAFLAHYGPDQDGDITKWRNLASFASLIARSTNRKGVHVIVADGGFDVSGQDNLQEVLSKRIYLCQCLCALITLQPDQSDGTATSSMATDDL
;
A
#
# COMPACT_ATOMS: atom_id res chain seq x y z
N MET A 1 -50.31 5.28 -37.01
CA MET A 1 -49.44 4.55 -36.06
C MET A 1 -48.21 5.41 -35.83
N ALA A 2 -48.10 6.09 -34.69
CA ALA A 2 -46.89 6.82 -34.31
C ALA A 2 -46.53 6.35 -32.91
N SER A 3 -45.46 5.56 -32.79
CA SER A 3 -44.93 5.06 -31.52
C SER A 3 -44.22 6.18 -30.78
N SER A 4 -44.62 6.46 -29.54
CA SER A 4 -43.92 7.39 -28.67
C SER A 4 -42.47 6.92 -28.43
N PRO A 5 -41.48 7.84 -28.35
CA PRO A 5 -40.10 7.47 -28.07
C PRO A 5 -39.94 6.92 -26.64
N PRO A 6 -38.97 6.03 -26.39
CA PRO A 6 -38.77 5.42 -25.08
C PRO A 6 -38.37 6.48 -24.06
N VAL A 7 -39.08 6.51 -22.93
CA VAL A 7 -38.73 7.33 -21.76
C VAL A 7 -37.49 6.72 -21.12
N ILE A 8 -36.32 7.35 -21.33
CA ILE A 8 -35.09 7.02 -20.62
C ILE A 8 -35.28 7.46 -19.16
N ARG A 9 -35.50 6.50 -18.26
CA ARG A 9 -35.48 6.77 -16.83
C ARG A 9 -34.04 7.14 -16.45
N PRO A 10 -33.81 8.19 -15.64
CA PRO A 10 -32.48 8.49 -15.16
C PRO A 10 -31.97 7.28 -14.38
N ILE A 11 -30.77 6.82 -14.72
CA ILE A 11 -30.05 5.83 -13.91
C ILE A 11 -29.94 6.46 -12.53
N VAL A 12 -30.65 5.90 -11.55
CA VAL A 12 -30.44 6.24 -10.15
C VAL A 12 -29.02 5.81 -9.85
N ARG A 13 -28.08 6.77 -9.87
CA ARG A 13 -26.75 6.60 -9.29
C ARG A 13 -27.01 6.20 -7.84
N LYS A 14 -26.87 4.90 -7.53
CA LYS A 14 -26.62 4.51 -6.15
C LYS A 14 -25.45 5.38 -5.72
N ARG A 15 -25.59 6.10 -4.61
CA ARG A 15 -24.47 6.83 -4.02
C ARG A 15 -23.37 5.80 -3.81
N ASN A 16 -22.37 5.83 -4.67
CA ASN A 16 -21.23 4.94 -4.53
C ASN A 16 -20.50 5.40 -3.27
N THR A 17 -20.12 4.47 -2.41
CA THR A 17 -19.34 4.67 -1.17
C THR A 17 -18.06 5.50 -1.37
N ILE A 18 -17.67 5.70 -2.63
CA ILE A 18 -16.50 6.40 -3.14
C ILE A 18 -16.61 7.93 -2.94
N ASP A 19 -17.80 8.54 -3.05
CA ASP A 19 -17.96 10.00 -2.90
C ASP A 19 -17.78 10.47 -1.44
N ALA A 20 -18.03 9.59 -0.46
CA ALA A 20 -17.73 9.84 0.95
C ALA A 20 -16.25 9.62 1.30
N PHE A 21 -15.48 8.98 0.42
CA PHE A 21 -14.09 8.59 0.61
C PHE A 21 -13.09 9.64 0.10
N LEU A 22 -13.48 10.44 -0.90
CA LEU A 22 -12.66 11.51 -1.50
C LEU A 22 -12.20 12.59 -0.50
N HIS A 23 -12.85 12.70 0.67
CA HIS A 23 -12.49 13.66 1.72
C HIS A 23 -11.46 13.11 2.73
N TYR A 24 -11.12 11.82 2.67
CA TYR A 24 -10.39 11.11 3.73
C TYR A 24 -8.93 10.80 3.43
N PHE A 25 -8.48 10.96 2.18
CA PHE A 25 -7.10 10.68 1.79
C PHE A 25 -6.47 11.90 1.17
N HIS A 26 -5.24 12.20 1.57
CA HIS A 26 -4.51 13.36 1.05
C HIS A 26 -4.11 13.13 -0.42
N PHE A 27 -3.86 11.88 -0.81
CA PHE A 27 -3.31 11.55 -2.13
C PHE A 27 -4.31 10.78 -3.01
N ARG A 28 -4.53 11.26 -4.24
CA ARG A 28 -5.37 10.57 -5.24
C ARG A 28 -4.93 9.14 -5.51
N ALA A 29 -3.63 8.85 -5.36
CA ALA A 29 -3.07 7.51 -5.43
C ALA A 29 -3.74 6.54 -4.44
N ALA A 30 -3.99 6.95 -3.20
CA ALA A 30 -4.65 6.12 -2.19
C ALA A 30 -5.98 5.52 -2.67
N MET A 31 -6.75 6.32 -3.43
CA MET A 31 -8.03 5.89 -4.01
C MET A 31 -7.87 4.85 -5.13
N LYS A 32 -6.76 4.87 -5.87
CA LYS A 32 -6.48 3.85 -6.90
C LYS A 32 -6.29 2.48 -6.23
N LEU A 33 -5.44 2.42 -5.20
CA LEU A 33 -5.22 1.19 -4.45
C LEU A 33 -6.47 0.76 -3.68
N ALA A 34 -7.24 1.69 -3.11
CA ALA A 34 -8.51 1.37 -2.47
C ALA A 34 -9.50 0.70 -3.44
N ASN A 35 -9.57 1.20 -4.67
CA ASN A 35 -10.41 0.63 -5.70
C ASN A 35 -9.91 -0.75 -6.15
N MET A 36 -8.60 -0.91 -6.38
CA MET A 36 -8.01 -2.22 -6.72
C MET A 36 -8.23 -3.25 -5.62
N ASP A 37 -7.97 -2.89 -4.36
CA ASP A 37 -8.17 -3.76 -3.20
C ASP A 37 -9.65 -4.15 -3.07
N ALA A 38 -10.59 -3.25 -3.34
CA ALA A 38 -12.02 -3.58 -3.35
C ALA A 38 -12.43 -4.51 -4.52
N LEU A 39 -11.86 -4.30 -5.71
CA LEU A 39 -12.13 -5.14 -6.88
C LEU A 39 -11.52 -6.54 -6.78
N LEU A 40 -10.45 -6.68 -5.99
CA LEU A 40 -9.72 -7.93 -5.77
C LEU A 40 -10.00 -8.53 -4.39
N ASP A 41 -11.19 -8.28 -3.82
CA ASP A 41 -11.68 -8.87 -2.57
C ASP A 41 -10.71 -8.74 -1.37
N GLY A 42 -10.00 -7.62 -1.30
CA GLY A 42 -9.05 -7.30 -0.24
C GLY A 42 -7.70 -7.99 -0.40
N LEU A 43 -7.31 -8.36 -1.64
CA LEU A 43 -6.04 -9.03 -1.97
C LEU A 43 -4.83 -8.45 -1.21
N PHE A 44 -4.76 -7.12 -1.08
CA PHE A 44 -3.62 -6.46 -0.44
C PHE A 44 -3.81 -6.34 1.08
N THR A 45 -4.99 -5.90 1.53
CA THR A 45 -5.21 -5.62 2.96
C THR A 45 -5.53 -6.85 3.82
N ASN A 46 -5.86 -7.96 3.17
CA ASN A 46 -6.13 -9.27 3.76
C ASN A 46 -5.07 -10.32 3.39
N ALA A 47 -3.94 -9.92 2.80
CA ALA A 47 -2.81 -10.80 2.48
C ALA A 47 -2.31 -11.62 3.68
N VAL A 48 -2.61 -11.15 4.89
CA VAL A 48 -2.46 -11.90 6.15
C VAL A 48 -3.63 -11.65 7.11
N PRO A 49 -3.86 -12.57 8.07
CA PRO A 49 -4.85 -12.39 9.13
C PRO A 49 -4.75 -11.04 9.83
N LYS A 50 -5.88 -10.50 10.30
CA LYS A 50 -5.93 -9.19 10.97
C LYS A 50 -5.12 -9.14 12.27
N ALA A 51 -4.91 -10.28 12.92
CA ALA A 51 -4.08 -10.40 14.12
C ALA A 51 -2.56 -10.39 13.83
N SER A 52 -2.16 -10.56 12.57
CA SER A 52 -0.76 -10.58 12.14
C SER A 52 -0.31 -9.20 11.64
N ILE A 53 1.00 -8.95 11.61
CA ILE A 53 1.54 -7.70 11.04
C ILE A 53 1.60 -7.84 9.51
N LEU A 54 0.91 -6.95 8.79
CA LEU A 54 1.07 -6.83 7.34
C LEU A 54 2.36 -6.08 7.01
N HIS A 55 3.40 -6.80 6.60
CA HIS A 55 4.60 -6.21 6.00
C HIS A 55 4.34 -5.86 4.52
N PHE A 56 4.62 -4.62 4.12
CA PHE A 56 4.51 -4.18 2.73
C PHE A 56 5.69 -3.28 2.32
N ALA A 57 5.97 -3.18 1.02
CA ALA A 57 6.89 -2.20 0.48
C ALA A 57 6.18 -1.30 -0.54
N ASP A 58 6.50 0.01 -0.52
CA ASP A 58 5.96 1.02 -1.41
C ASP A 58 7.11 1.71 -2.14
N VAL A 59 7.24 1.44 -3.45
CA VAL A 59 8.40 1.86 -4.24
C VAL A 59 8.03 2.83 -5.36
N CYS A 60 8.93 3.77 -5.65
CA CYS A 60 8.66 4.91 -6.53
C CYS A 60 7.44 5.70 -6.07
N ALA A 61 7.27 5.85 -4.75
CA ALA A 61 5.95 6.02 -4.15
C ALA A 61 5.65 7.39 -3.53
N GLY A 62 6.56 8.35 -3.59
CA GLY A 62 6.29 9.64 -2.98
C GLY A 62 5.15 10.35 -3.74
N PRO A 63 4.21 10.97 -3.02
CA PRO A 63 4.30 11.32 -1.60
C PRO A 63 3.83 10.24 -0.58
N GLY A 64 3.32 9.09 -1.01
CA GLY A 64 3.01 7.94 -0.14
C GLY A 64 1.53 7.55 -0.05
N GLY A 65 0.71 7.83 -1.06
CA GLY A 65 -0.74 7.55 -1.02
C GLY A 65 -1.10 6.06 -0.87
N PHE A 66 -0.35 5.16 -1.49
CA PHE A 66 -0.57 3.72 -1.31
C PHE A 66 -0.25 3.26 0.12
N SER A 67 0.86 3.74 0.67
CA SER A 67 1.21 3.56 2.08
C SER A 67 0.12 4.09 3.03
N GLU A 68 -0.38 5.30 2.78
CA GLU A 68 -1.48 5.90 3.56
C GLU A 68 -2.71 4.99 3.58
N TYR A 69 -3.12 4.47 2.42
CA TYR A 69 -4.25 3.54 2.34
C TYR A 69 -4.02 2.24 3.13
N LEU A 70 -2.88 1.57 2.93
CA LEU A 70 -2.57 0.30 3.59
C LEU A 70 -2.50 0.46 5.12
N LEU A 71 -1.87 1.53 5.60
CA LEU A 71 -1.80 1.87 7.02
C LEU A 71 -3.20 2.18 7.57
N TRP A 72 -3.98 3.02 6.89
CA TRP A 72 -5.36 3.34 7.30
C TRP A 72 -6.23 2.08 7.43
N ARG A 73 -6.20 1.19 6.43
CA ARG A 73 -7.01 -0.04 6.45
C ARG A 73 -6.61 -1.02 7.55
N ARG A 74 -5.31 -1.12 7.85
CA ARG A 74 -4.81 -2.09 8.84
C ARG A 74 -4.86 -1.56 10.27
N CYS A 75 -4.54 -0.27 10.47
CA CYS A 75 -4.50 0.34 11.80
C CYS A 75 -5.89 0.72 12.32
N ASN A 76 -6.85 1.05 11.46
CA ASN A 76 -8.22 1.39 11.90
C ASN A 76 -9.15 0.18 12.06
N ALA A 77 -8.79 -1.00 11.52
CA ALA A 77 -9.59 -2.22 11.69
C ALA A 77 -9.59 -2.76 13.13
N SER A 78 -8.57 -2.42 13.92
CA SER A 78 -8.41 -2.81 15.33
C SER A 78 -9.45 -2.19 16.27
N SER A 79 -10.07 -1.08 15.86
CA SER A 79 -11.06 -0.36 16.67
C SER A 79 -12.46 -1.02 16.65
N LEU A 80 -12.73 -1.93 15.70
CA LEU A 80 -14.04 -2.57 15.54
C LEU A 80 -14.12 -4.00 16.12
N SER A 81 -13.01 -4.59 16.59
CA SER A 81 -13.02 -5.94 17.18
C SER A 81 -13.19 -5.95 18.71
N SER A 82 -13.16 -4.79 19.36
CA SER A 82 -13.37 -4.66 20.82
C SER A 82 -14.85 -4.62 21.23
N CYS A 83 -15.80 -4.53 20.29
CA CYS A 83 -17.24 -4.47 20.58
C CYS A 83 -17.99 -5.80 20.37
N ALA A 84 -17.28 -6.91 20.13
CA ALA A 84 -17.87 -8.25 20.04
C ALA A 84 -17.32 -9.18 21.14
N ARG A 85 -17.56 -8.82 22.40
CA ARG A 85 -17.49 -9.77 23.53
C ARG A 85 -18.72 -9.61 24.38
N ASP A 86 -19.67 -10.51 24.15
CA ASP A 86 -20.73 -10.82 25.09
C ASP A 86 -20.12 -11.57 26.30
N SER A 87 -20.76 -11.37 27.44
CA SER A 87 -20.39 -11.68 28.84
C SER A 87 -19.53 -12.93 29.16
N GLY A 88 -18.57 -12.77 30.09
CA GLY A 88 -18.13 -13.85 30.99
C GLY A 88 -16.63 -13.92 31.34
N GLU A 89 -16.33 -13.71 32.62
CA GLU A 89 -15.12 -14.07 33.40
C GLU A 89 -13.81 -13.28 33.20
N GLU A 90 -13.55 -12.43 34.21
CA GLU A 90 -12.25 -11.85 34.52
C GLU A 90 -11.25 -12.96 34.92
N ASN A 91 -10.12 -13.02 34.23
CA ASN A 91 -8.90 -13.49 34.87
C ASN A 91 -7.71 -12.64 34.42
N SER A 92 -7.18 -11.93 35.42
CA SER A 92 -6.11 -10.96 35.39
C SER A 92 -4.81 -11.60 34.92
N THR A 93 -4.35 -11.23 33.73
CA THR A 93 -2.92 -11.24 33.42
C THR A 93 -2.55 -9.90 32.82
N GLN A 94 -2.02 -9.01 33.66
CA GLN A 94 -1.28 -7.84 33.22
C GLN A 94 -0.14 -8.32 32.31
N LYS A 95 -0.27 -8.04 31.01
CA LYS A 95 0.89 -7.99 30.13
C LYS A 95 1.16 -6.52 29.83
N ASP A 96 1.88 -5.92 30.76
CA ASP A 96 2.56 -4.66 30.59
C ASP A 96 3.60 -4.80 29.47
N SER A 97 3.31 -4.17 28.34
CA SER A 97 4.30 -3.79 27.34
C SER A 97 3.72 -2.60 26.59
N THR A 98 4.16 -1.41 26.98
CA THR A 98 3.82 -0.10 26.41
C THR A 98 4.37 0.10 24.99
N VAL A 99 4.17 -0.88 24.10
CA VAL A 99 4.55 -0.82 22.70
C VAL A 99 3.26 -0.92 21.88
N PRO A 100 2.93 0.09 21.04
CA PRO A 100 1.78 0.01 20.16
C PRO A 100 1.85 -1.27 19.32
N GLN A 101 0.80 -2.10 19.38
CA GLN A 101 0.72 -3.29 18.53
C GLN A 101 0.48 -2.85 17.08
N LEU A 102 1.55 -2.84 16.28
CA LEU A 102 1.48 -2.49 14.85
C LEU A 102 0.72 -3.59 14.08
N ASN A 103 -0.32 -3.22 13.35
CA ASN A 103 -1.05 -4.14 12.46
C ASN A 103 -0.51 -4.13 11.02
N ALA A 104 0.39 -3.20 10.72
CA ALA A 104 1.12 -3.09 9.47
C ALA A 104 2.50 -2.46 9.70
N LYS A 105 3.46 -2.82 8.85
CA LYS A 105 4.79 -2.23 8.79
C LYS A 105 5.19 -2.05 7.32
N GLY A 106 5.33 -0.80 6.90
CA GLY A 106 5.72 -0.41 5.56
C GLY A 106 7.19 -0.03 5.44
N PHE A 107 7.74 -0.23 4.24
CA PHE A 107 9.07 0.22 3.84
C PHE A 107 8.97 1.00 2.53
N GLY A 108 9.48 2.22 2.51
CA GLY A 108 9.40 3.12 1.36
C GLY A 108 10.73 3.26 0.63
N LEU A 109 10.71 3.31 -0.70
CA LEU A 109 11.85 3.75 -1.52
C LEU A 109 11.34 4.69 -2.62
N THR A 110 11.74 5.96 -2.59
CA THR A 110 11.35 6.93 -3.61
C THR A 110 12.43 8.00 -3.79
N LEU A 111 12.42 8.67 -4.94
CA LEU A 111 13.35 9.75 -5.22
C LEU A 111 13.17 10.90 -4.23
N ILE A 112 14.27 11.42 -3.69
CA ILE A 112 14.25 12.64 -2.87
C ILE A 112 13.94 13.85 -3.75
N GLY A 113 13.21 14.81 -3.20
CA GLY A 113 12.92 16.09 -3.84
C GLY A 113 11.43 16.37 -3.92
N SER A 114 10.95 16.77 -5.10
CA SER A 114 9.54 17.15 -5.30
C SER A 114 8.56 16.00 -5.09
N CYS A 115 9.02 14.76 -5.30
CA CYS A 115 8.24 13.53 -5.19
C CYS A 115 8.70 12.68 -3.99
N ASP A 116 9.17 13.32 -2.91
CA ASP A 116 9.55 12.62 -1.68
C ASP A 116 8.32 12.23 -0.83
N PHE A 117 8.48 11.26 0.07
CA PHE A 117 7.47 10.88 1.04
C PHE A 117 7.09 12.07 1.93
N ARG A 118 5.78 12.19 2.19
CA ARG A 118 5.23 13.18 3.13
C ARG A 118 4.60 12.45 4.31
N GLU A 119 5.44 11.79 5.11
CA GLU A 119 5.01 10.94 6.23
C GLU A 119 4.17 11.72 7.25
N SER A 120 4.45 13.03 7.45
CA SER A 120 3.65 13.91 8.31
C SER A 120 2.21 14.08 7.86
N ASP A 121 1.94 13.84 6.58
CA ASP A 121 0.62 14.03 5.99
C ASP A 121 -0.19 12.73 6.01
N PHE A 122 0.39 11.61 6.46
CA PHE A 122 -0.31 10.33 6.56
C PHE A 122 -1.41 10.45 7.62
N LEU A 123 -2.66 10.27 7.20
CA LEU A 123 -3.82 10.39 8.07
C LEU A 123 -4.01 9.19 9.01
N ALA A 124 -3.17 8.15 8.90
CA ALA A 124 -3.26 6.95 9.73
C ALA A 124 -1.95 6.18 9.88
N GLY A 125 -1.87 5.43 10.98
CA GLY A 125 -0.70 4.66 11.38
C GLY A 125 0.21 5.47 12.31
N PRO A 126 0.81 4.85 13.33
CA PRO A 126 1.85 5.53 14.12
C PRO A 126 3.10 5.75 13.27
N CYS A 127 3.94 6.72 13.61
CA CYS A 127 5.14 7.07 12.84
C CYS A 127 6.08 5.86 12.64
N GLU A 128 6.12 4.93 13.59
CA GLU A 128 6.93 3.72 13.53
C GLU A 128 6.36 2.67 12.54
N ALA A 129 5.16 2.85 12.02
CA ALA A 129 4.54 1.92 11.07
C ALA A 129 5.09 2.05 9.65
N PHE A 130 5.78 3.14 9.32
CA PHE A 130 6.42 3.33 8.02
C PHE A 130 7.93 3.59 8.20
N LEU A 131 8.72 3.34 7.17
CA LEU A 131 10.14 3.64 7.17
C LEU A 131 10.59 3.93 5.74
N ALA A 132 10.82 5.21 5.43
CA ALA A 132 11.48 5.60 4.20
C ALA A 132 12.97 5.20 4.21
N HIS A 133 13.46 4.73 3.07
CA HIS A 133 14.84 4.33 2.86
C HIS A 133 15.32 4.84 1.51
N TYR A 134 16.42 5.59 1.49
CA TYR A 134 16.89 6.29 0.29
C TYR A 134 18.18 5.72 -0.31
N GLY A 135 18.59 4.53 0.18
CA GLY A 135 19.80 3.87 -0.26
C GLY A 135 21.10 4.55 0.19
N PRO A 136 22.26 3.90 0.02
CA PRO A 136 23.55 4.45 0.44
C PRO A 136 23.96 5.71 -0.33
N ASP A 137 23.40 5.92 -1.52
CA ASP A 137 23.68 7.10 -2.34
C ASP A 137 22.78 8.29 -1.92
N GLN A 138 21.83 8.08 -0.99
CA GLN A 138 20.96 9.09 -0.39
C GLN A 138 20.19 9.90 -1.45
N ASP A 139 19.62 9.19 -2.43
CA ASP A 139 18.79 9.78 -3.49
C ASP A 139 17.48 9.03 -3.73
N GLY A 140 17.36 7.78 -3.23
CA GLY A 140 16.20 6.93 -3.39
C GLY A 140 15.95 6.41 -4.82
N ASP A 141 16.96 6.48 -5.70
CA ASP A 141 16.85 6.02 -7.07
C ASP A 141 16.82 4.48 -7.13
N ILE A 142 15.64 3.91 -7.41
CA ILE A 142 15.44 2.46 -7.55
C ILE A 142 16.27 1.85 -8.68
N THR A 143 16.67 2.66 -9.66
CA THR A 143 17.42 2.19 -10.83
C THR A 143 18.90 1.95 -10.55
N LYS A 144 19.36 2.30 -9.35
CA LYS A 144 20.70 2.02 -8.83
C LYS A 144 20.67 0.76 -7.98
N TRP A 145 21.41 -0.27 -8.40
CA TRP A 145 21.52 -1.53 -7.67
C TRP A 145 21.93 -1.35 -6.21
N ARG A 146 22.82 -0.39 -5.90
CA ARG A 146 23.25 -0.11 -4.51
C ARG A 146 22.09 0.26 -3.61
N ASN A 147 21.16 1.08 -4.11
CA ASN A 147 19.96 1.47 -3.40
C ASN A 147 19.02 0.28 -3.24
N LEU A 148 18.71 -0.39 -4.34
CA LEU A 148 17.79 -1.53 -4.33
C LEU A 148 18.29 -2.69 -3.42
N ALA A 149 19.57 -3.02 -3.48
CA ALA A 149 20.18 -4.06 -2.65
C ALA A 149 20.18 -3.68 -1.15
N SER A 150 20.42 -2.41 -0.84
CA SER A 150 20.35 -1.92 0.54
C SER A 150 18.92 -1.93 1.09
N PHE A 151 17.93 -1.61 0.24
CA PHE A 151 16.50 -1.66 0.56
C PHE A 151 16.04 -3.10 0.82
N ALA A 152 16.41 -4.04 -0.06
CA ALA A 152 16.17 -5.47 0.15
C ALA A 152 16.83 -5.98 1.44
N SER A 153 18.03 -5.51 1.75
CA SER A 153 18.72 -5.86 3.01
C SER A 153 18.01 -5.32 4.24
N LEU A 154 17.45 -4.11 4.18
CA LEU A 154 16.60 -3.54 5.24
C LEU A 154 15.37 -4.42 5.47
N ILE A 155 14.59 -4.69 4.41
CA ILE A 155 13.41 -5.55 4.48
C ILE A 155 13.77 -6.89 5.09
N ALA A 156 14.83 -7.55 4.59
CA ALA A 156 15.22 -8.87 5.04
C ALA A 156 15.62 -8.88 6.54
N ARG A 157 16.21 -7.81 7.08
CA ARG A 157 16.46 -7.70 8.53
C ARG A 157 15.18 -7.49 9.32
N SER A 158 14.27 -6.66 8.81
CA SER A 158 13.03 -6.31 9.50
C SER A 158 11.96 -7.42 9.45
N THR A 159 12.06 -8.35 8.49
CA THR A 159 11.05 -9.41 8.29
C THR A 159 11.59 -10.81 8.57
N ASN A 160 12.69 -10.94 9.33
CA ASN A 160 13.35 -12.22 9.62
C ASN A 160 13.63 -13.04 8.35
N ARG A 161 14.13 -12.35 7.30
CA ARG A 161 14.49 -12.90 5.99
C ARG A 161 13.31 -13.49 5.20
N LYS A 162 12.07 -13.30 5.63
CA LYS A 162 10.88 -13.80 4.91
C LYS A 162 10.57 -12.96 3.68
N GLY A 163 10.73 -11.63 3.77
CA GLY A 163 10.25 -10.69 2.76
C GLY A 163 8.97 -9.98 3.20
N VAL A 164 8.38 -9.20 2.29
CA VAL A 164 7.10 -8.52 2.48
C VAL A 164 5.97 -9.32 1.84
N HIS A 165 4.74 -9.12 2.32
CA HIS A 165 3.53 -9.73 1.76
C HIS A 165 3.06 -8.97 0.52
N VAL A 166 3.16 -7.65 0.56
CA VAL A 166 2.61 -6.79 -0.48
C VAL A 166 3.69 -5.85 -0.99
N ILE A 167 3.77 -5.70 -2.30
CA ILE A 167 4.51 -4.61 -2.93
C ILE A 167 3.56 -3.77 -3.74
N VAL A 168 3.67 -2.47 -3.58
CA VAL A 168 2.92 -1.49 -4.34
C VAL A 168 3.91 -0.51 -4.98
N ALA A 169 3.60 -0.06 -6.18
CA ALA A 169 4.39 0.94 -6.89
C ALA A 169 3.50 1.87 -7.71
N ASP A 170 3.69 3.18 -7.56
CA ASP A 170 2.99 4.26 -8.30
C ASP A 170 4.01 5.16 -8.98
N GLY A 171 5.00 4.53 -9.64
CA GLY A 171 6.17 5.21 -10.16
C GLY A 171 5.99 5.77 -11.56
N GLY A 172 5.66 7.06 -11.65
CA GLY A 172 5.73 7.83 -12.89
C GLY A 172 6.75 8.97 -12.79
N PHE A 173 7.24 9.46 -13.94
CA PHE A 173 8.02 10.69 -14.03
C PHE A 173 7.45 11.57 -15.13
N ASP A 174 7.76 12.86 -15.06
CA ASP A 174 7.27 13.83 -16.03
C ASP A 174 7.84 13.53 -17.43
N VAL A 175 6.93 13.27 -18.37
CA VAL A 175 7.22 13.05 -19.79
C VAL A 175 6.66 14.16 -20.67
N SER A 176 6.30 15.32 -20.09
CA SER A 176 5.67 16.44 -20.78
C SER A 176 6.35 16.76 -22.10
N GLY A 177 5.59 16.68 -23.19
CA GLY A 177 6.06 16.94 -24.56
C GLY A 177 6.68 15.72 -25.26
N GLN A 178 6.70 14.56 -24.61
CA GLN A 178 7.15 13.27 -25.14
C GLN A 178 6.23 12.12 -24.70
N ASP A 179 4.93 12.39 -24.55
CA ASP A 179 3.94 11.42 -24.03
C ASP A 179 3.95 10.11 -24.82
N ASN A 180 4.20 10.18 -26.13
CA ASN A 180 4.31 9.01 -27.01
C ASN A 180 5.53 8.12 -26.74
N LEU A 181 6.51 8.60 -25.96
CA LEU A 181 7.71 7.86 -25.55
C LEU A 181 7.65 7.39 -24.10
N GLN A 182 6.56 7.65 -23.38
CA GLN A 182 6.42 7.32 -21.96
C GLN A 182 6.80 5.86 -21.66
N GLU A 183 6.29 4.89 -22.42
CA GLU A 183 6.64 3.47 -22.26
C GLU A 183 8.15 3.21 -22.42
N VAL A 184 8.76 3.79 -23.45
CA VAL A 184 10.20 3.61 -23.75
C VAL A 184 11.07 4.24 -22.68
N LEU A 185 10.64 5.36 -22.13
CA LEU A 185 11.35 6.08 -21.07
C LEU A 185 11.17 5.36 -19.71
N SER A 186 9.99 4.77 -19.45
CA SER A 186 9.66 4.11 -18.18
C SER A 186 10.14 2.68 -18.05
N LYS A 187 10.52 2.02 -19.15
CA LYS A 187 10.96 0.61 -19.16
C LYS A 187 12.00 0.26 -18.08
N ARG A 188 12.92 1.18 -17.78
CA ARG A 188 13.98 0.95 -16.79
C ARG A 188 13.41 0.94 -15.38
N ILE A 189 12.49 1.85 -15.07
CA ILE A 189 11.85 1.92 -13.76
C ILE A 189 10.97 0.69 -13.54
N TYR A 190 10.17 0.29 -14.53
CA TYR A 190 9.33 -0.91 -14.43
C TYR A 190 10.15 -2.19 -14.22
N LEU A 191 11.28 -2.34 -14.94
CA LEU A 191 12.18 -3.46 -14.71
C LEU A 191 12.71 -3.48 -13.27
N CYS A 192 13.06 -2.33 -12.72
CA CYS A 192 13.57 -2.21 -11.35
C CYS A 192 12.47 -2.44 -10.30
N GLN A 193 11.22 -2.04 -10.55
CA GLN A 193 10.08 -2.37 -9.68
C GLN A 193 9.83 -3.88 -9.67
N CYS A 194 9.81 -4.53 -10.84
CA CYS A 194 9.70 -5.99 -10.95
C CYS A 194 10.86 -6.70 -10.24
N LEU A 195 12.10 -6.22 -10.43
CA LEU A 195 13.26 -6.76 -9.73
C LEU A 195 13.14 -6.60 -8.22
N CYS A 196 12.66 -5.45 -7.73
CA CYS A 196 12.39 -5.25 -6.32
C CYS A 196 11.41 -6.31 -5.80
N ALA A 197 10.37 -6.61 -6.55
CA ALA A 197 9.42 -7.64 -6.16
C ALA A 197 10.02 -9.03 -6.10
N LEU A 198 10.80 -9.42 -7.11
CA LEU A 198 11.48 -10.72 -7.14
C LEU A 198 12.44 -10.93 -5.96
N ILE A 199 13.06 -9.88 -5.43
CA ILE A 199 14.05 -10.01 -4.34
C ILE A 199 13.48 -9.72 -2.95
N THR A 200 12.27 -9.16 -2.83
CA THR A 200 11.70 -8.74 -1.53
C THR A 200 10.35 -9.34 -1.19
N LEU A 201 9.57 -9.86 -2.16
CA LEU A 201 8.36 -10.61 -1.86
C LEU A 201 8.71 -11.90 -1.14
N GLN A 202 7.92 -12.21 -0.12
CA GLN A 202 7.95 -13.55 0.45
C GLN A 202 7.32 -14.57 -0.51
N PRO A 203 7.69 -15.85 -0.45
CA PRO A 203 6.94 -16.90 -1.12
C PRO A 203 5.60 -17.16 -0.42
N ASP A 204 4.58 -17.54 -1.19
CA ASP A 204 3.29 -17.99 -0.65
C ASP A 204 3.48 -19.21 0.27
N GLN A 205 2.78 -19.20 1.40
CA GLN A 205 2.80 -20.30 2.33
C GLN A 205 1.86 -21.41 1.85
N SER A 206 2.32 -22.66 1.92
CA SER A 206 1.54 -23.82 1.44
C SER A 206 0.25 -24.07 2.23
N ASP A 207 0.10 -23.48 3.42
CA ASP A 207 -1.10 -23.58 4.24
C ASP A 207 -2.17 -22.52 3.89
N GLY A 208 -1.90 -21.63 2.93
CA GLY A 208 -2.82 -20.59 2.49
C GLY A 208 -3.02 -19.45 3.50
N THR A 209 -2.22 -19.38 4.57
CA THR A 209 -2.37 -18.36 5.61
C THR A 209 -1.79 -16.99 5.23
N ALA A 210 -0.92 -16.94 4.22
CA ALA A 210 -0.35 -15.71 3.72
C ALA A 210 -0.18 -15.75 2.21
N THR A 211 -0.65 -14.71 1.54
CA THR A 211 -0.51 -14.52 0.09
C THR A 211 0.40 -13.34 -0.19
N SER A 212 1.10 -13.43 -1.32
CA SER A 212 2.05 -12.42 -1.76
C SER A 212 1.51 -11.75 -3.02
N SER A 213 1.57 -10.43 -3.09
CA SER A 213 0.94 -9.70 -4.20
C SER A 213 1.71 -8.44 -4.54
N MET A 214 1.72 -8.11 -5.83
CA MET A 214 2.30 -6.89 -6.36
C MET A 214 1.23 -6.12 -7.13
N ALA A 215 1.11 -4.82 -6.87
CA ALA A 215 0.36 -3.89 -7.71
C ALA A 215 1.29 -2.79 -8.22
N THR A 216 1.20 -2.54 -9.52
CA THR A 216 1.83 -1.38 -10.17
C THR A 216 0.70 -0.55 -10.79
N ASP A 217 0.76 0.76 -10.64
CA ASP A 217 -0.09 1.67 -11.40
C ASP A 217 0.78 2.43 -12.40
N ASP A 218 0.43 2.29 -13.67
CA ASP A 218 1.06 3.02 -14.78
C ASP A 218 0.16 4.22 -15.12
N LEU A 219 0.75 5.43 -15.17
CA LEU A 219 0.06 6.69 -15.54
C LEU A 219 -0.47 6.68 -16.98
#